data_AF-A0A0B7FFQ0-F1
#
_entry.id   AF-A0A0B7FFQ0-F1
#
_cell.length_a   1.000
_cell.length_b   1.000
_cell.length_c   1.000
_cell.angle_alpha   90.00
_cell.angle_beta   90.00
_cell.angle_gamma   90.00
#
_symmetry.space_group_name_H-M   'P 1'
#
loop_
_entity.id
_entity.type
_entity.pdbx_description
1 polymer ?
#
loop_
_entity_poly.entity_id
_entity_poly.type
_entity_poly.pdbx_seq_one_letter_code
_entity_poly.pdbx_strand_id
1 'polypeptide(L)'
;MIFSVLAAGFWAASTLAAPTTFDSTSLVRRSENELGSLVLAVKSQDDVNDPDDLTVASTVINTGNTTLKILNDPNGPLSTWKTHTFEFYEVPAGGSRRRAMGSSAGIHAVRVKYNPDAAASLSNPNAYTTLKPGENKTVVHDLSGMYHFQTTGSYEVRVTANAEWFRVVKDDGSVGYVQAKIYDGPEATNWTAAHISESGTYASLRGLVTAGIPSHPLARRWEADAGLAKRIVYNNCSATQEKDILESVAGANDYISQSSQFLASSYYLGNPRYRTWFGPYEKNRWDTIGRHFSLLHGQPQRFRYDCSCAEEDTFAYVYPDQFGIVYLCGAFWRAPVVGRDSRAGTIIHEATHFTELIGTDDYAYGHEEAQKLAINFPSQAIMNADSHEYFAENDPEIL
;
A
#
# COMPACT_ATOMS: atom_id res chain seq x y z
N MET A 1 26.10 -34.62 -51.48
CA MET A 1 25.96 -33.43 -50.62
C MET A 1 24.71 -33.66 -49.78
N ILE A 2 24.86 -34.29 -48.61
CA ILE A 2 25.00 -33.69 -47.27
C ILE A 2 23.68 -33.10 -46.77
N PHE A 3 23.17 -33.72 -45.69
CA PHE A 3 22.05 -33.33 -44.84
C PHE A 3 22.18 -31.90 -44.30
N SER A 4 21.07 -31.21 -44.06
CA SER A 4 20.91 -30.35 -42.87
C SER A 4 19.43 -30.12 -42.55
N VAL A 5 19.11 -30.49 -41.30
CA VAL A 5 17.87 -30.27 -40.53
C VAL A 5 17.98 -28.89 -39.86
N LEU A 6 16.90 -28.11 -39.77
CA LEU A 6 16.63 -27.02 -38.80
C LEU A 6 15.36 -26.26 -39.29
N ALA A 7 14.38 -25.81 -38.51
CA ALA A 7 13.88 -26.11 -37.18
C ALA A 7 12.46 -25.53 -37.16
N ALA A 8 11.49 -26.25 -36.60
CA ALA A 8 10.14 -25.74 -36.39
C ALA A 8 10.18 -24.69 -35.27
N GLY A 9 9.87 -23.44 -35.61
CA GLY A 9 9.70 -22.36 -34.64
C GLY A 9 8.40 -22.54 -33.86
N PHE A 10 8.47 -23.20 -32.71
CA PHE A 10 7.43 -23.11 -31.68
C PHE A 10 7.57 -21.74 -30.99
N TRP A 11 6.61 -20.85 -31.24
CA TRP A 11 6.35 -19.72 -30.36
C TRP A 11 5.71 -20.26 -29.08
N ALA A 12 6.52 -20.48 -28.04
CA ALA A 12 6.02 -20.61 -26.69
C ALA A 12 5.84 -19.19 -26.12
N ALA A 13 4.59 -18.74 -26.06
CA ALA A 13 4.20 -17.61 -25.23
C ALA A 13 4.63 -17.94 -23.79
N SER A 14 5.57 -17.17 -23.25
CA SER A 14 5.87 -17.20 -21.83
C SER A 14 4.69 -16.53 -21.12
N THR A 15 3.87 -17.37 -20.51
CA THR A 15 2.80 -16.99 -19.60
C THR A 15 3.40 -16.16 -18.46
N LEU A 16 3.09 -14.87 -18.42
CA LEU A 16 3.17 -14.08 -17.19
C LEU A 16 2.25 -14.76 -16.18
N ALA A 17 2.84 -15.42 -15.19
CA ALA A 17 2.10 -16.00 -14.10
C ALA A 17 1.43 -14.85 -13.33
N ALA A 18 0.10 -14.85 -13.31
CA ALA A 18 -0.65 -14.03 -12.37
C ALA A 18 -0.17 -14.36 -10.94
N PRO A 19 0.04 -13.37 -10.06
CA PRO A 19 0.35 -13.63 -8.66
C PRO A 19 -0.76 -14.50 -8.07
N THR A 20 -0.37 -15.55 -7.36
CA THR A 20 -1.28 -16.42 -6.63
C THR A 20 -2.07 -15.60 -5.61
N THR A 21 -3.38 -15.49 -5.80
CA THR A 21 -4.30 -14.89 -4.83
C THR A 21 -4.46 -15.83 -3.63
N PHE A 22 -3.91 -15.38 -2.50
CA PHE A 22 -4.50 -15.36 -1.15
C PHE A 22 -5.04 -16.67 -0.51
N ASP A 23 -4.39 -17.06 0.59
CA ASP A 23 -5.05 -17.69 1.76
C ASP A 23 -4.82 -16.77 2.97
N SER A 24 -5.89 -16.17 3.48
CA SER A 24 -5.90 -15.08 4.47
C SER A 24 -5.77 -15.52 5.92
N THR A 25 -5.74 -16.81 6.18
CA THR A 25 -5.78 -17.28 7.56
C THR A 25 -4.37 -17.28 8.15
N SER A 26 -4.08 -16.23 8.93
CA SER A 26 -3.05 -16.14 10.00
C SER A 26 -1.95 -15.07 9.87
N LEU A 27 -2.32 -13.82 9.62
CA LEU A 27 -1.73 -12.79 10.47
C LEU A 27 -2.25 -13.09 11.87
N VAL A 28 -1.47 -13.74 12.74
CA VAL A 28 -1.83 -13.90 14.16
C VAL A 28 -1.69 -12.52 14.83
N ARG A 29 -2.56 -11.60 14.43
CA ARG A 29 -2.91 -10.40 15.19
C ARG A 29 -3.81 -10.92 16.29
N ARG A 30 -3.32 -10.93 17.53
CA ARG A 30 -4.19 -11.30 18.65
C ARG A 30 -5.25 -10.21 18.75
N SER A 31 -6.50 -10.55 18.49
CA SER A 31 -7.63 -9.75 18.94
C SER A 31 -7.49 -9.59 20.44
N GLU A 32 -7.21 -8.38 20.91
CA GLU A 32 -7.35 -8.06 22.32
C GLU A 32 -8.84 -7.83 22.55
N ASN A 33 -9.59 -8.90 22.84
CA ASN A 33 -11.03 -8.84 23.12
C ASN A 33 -11.39 -7.82 24.22
N GLU A 34 -10.40 -7.38 25.01
CA GLU A 34 -10.52 -6.37 26.06
C GLU A 34 -10.49 -4.92 25.55
N LEU A 35 -9.96 -4.66 24.34
CA LEU A 35 -9.88 -3.29 23.81
C LEU A 35 -11.23 -2.75 23.35
N GLY A 36 -12.15 -3.63 22.92
CA GLY A 36 -13.48 -3.26 22.45
C GLY A 36 -13.99 -4.19 21.35
N SER A 37 -15.14 -3.84 20.77
CA SER A 37 -15.75 -4.61 19.68
C SER A 37 -16.20 -3.65 18.59
N LEU A 38 -15.81 -3.94 17.35
CA LEU A 38 -16.19 -3.19 16.17
C LEU A 38 -17.03 -4.06 15.24
N VAL A 39 -18.02 -3.44 14.59
CA VAL A 39 -18.70 -4.00 13.42
C VAL A 39 -18.38 -3.12 12.22
N LEU A 40 -18.05 -3.74 11.09
CA LEU A 40 -17.80 -3.07 9.82
C LEU A 40 -18.88 -3.49 8.81
N ALA A 41 -19.71 -2.54 8.40
CA ALA A 41 -20.66 -2.70 7.31
C ALA A 41 -20.12 -2.06 6.04
N VAL A 42 -20.33 -2.71 4.89
CA VAL A 42 -19.93 -2.22 3.57
C VAL A 42 -21.19 -2.11 2.72
N LYS A 43 -21.34 -0.98 2.05
CA LYS A 43 -22.39 -0.75 1.06
C LYS A 43 -21.77 -0.26 -0.24
N SER A 44 -21.90 -1.06 -1.29
CA SER A 44 -21.53 -0.69 -2.64
C SER A 44 -22.56 0.25 -3.24
N GLN A 45 -22.13 1.00 -4.26
CA GLN A 45 -23.02 1.51 -5.28
C GLN A 45 -23.70 0.34 -6.02
N ASP A 46 -25.02 0.45 -6.21
CA ASP A 46 -25.85 -0.62 -6.80
C ASP A 46 -25.49 -0.86 -8.27
N ASP A 47 -25.46 0.21 -9.08
CA ASP A 47 -25.14 0.17 -10.51
C ASP A 47 -23.93 1.04 -10.83
N VAL A 48 -22.89 0.44 -11.40
CA VAL A 48 -21.68 1.12 -11.87
C VAL A 48 -21.78 1.26 -13.39
N ASN A 49 -22.20 2.45 -13.81
CA ASN A 49 -22.34 2.81 -15.23
C ASN A 49 -21.17 3.61 -15.77
N ASP A 50 -20.40 4.22 -14.88
CA ASP A 50 -19.20 4.99 -15.19
C ASP A 50 -18.12 4.58 -14.18
N PRO A 51 -16.94 4.08 -14.61
CA PRO A 51 -15.81 3.82 -13.72
C PRO A 51 -15.31 5.09 -12.99
N ASP A 52 -15.67 6.29 -13.47
CA ASP A 52 -15.30 7.59 -12.88
C ASP A 52 -16.27 8.10 -11.80
N ASP A 53 -17.32 7.34 -11.49
CA ASP A 53 -18.29 7.65 -10.42
C ASP A 53 -18.39 6.53 -9.38
N LEU A 54 -17.48 5.54 -9.41
CA LEU A 54 -17.53 4.38 -8.51
C LEU A 54 -17.37 4.80 -7.05
N THR A 55 -18.35 4.45 -6.22
CA THR A 55 -18.31 4.68 -4.78
C THR A 55 -18.63 3.44 -3.96
N VAL A 56 -17.99 3.35 -2.79
CA VAL A 56 -18.31 2.36 -1.74
C VAL A 56 -18.40 3.10 -0.42
N ALA A 57 -19.39 2.80 0.41
CA ALA A 57 -19.50 3.31 1.77
C ALA A 57 -19.09 2.24 2.78
N SER A 58 -18.19 2.57 3.69
CA SER A 58 -17.91 1.77 4.89
C SER A 58 -18.58 2.44 6.09
N THR A 59 -19.13 1.64 7.00
CA THR A 59 -19.63 2.12 8.30
C THR A 59 -19.01 1.29 9.41
N VAL A 60 -18.24 1.95 10.26
CA VAL A 60 -17.62 1.35 11.44
C VAL A 60 -18.47 1.70 12.66
N ILE A 61 -18.88 0.69 13.41
CA ILE A 61 -19.75 0.82 14.58
C ILE A 61 -19.00 0.29 15.79
N ASN A 62 -18.93 1.08 16.86
CA ASN A 62 -18.45 0.60 18.15
C ASN A 62 -19.58 -0.11 18.90
N THR A 63 -19.55 -1.45 18.89
CA THR A 63 -20.50 -2.31 19.61
C THR A 63 -20.02 -2.71 21.00
N GLY A 64 -18.84 -2.23 21.40
CA GLY A 64 -18.28 -2.41 22.73
C GLY A 64 -18.88 -1.47 23.78
N ASN A 65 -18.29 -1.49 24.97
CA ASN A 65 -18.69 -0.67 26.12
C ASN A 65 -17.65 0.41 26.50
N THR A 66 -16.53 0.48 25.77
CA THR A 66 -15.47 1.49 25.93
C THR A 66 -15.48 2.45 24.75
N THR A 67 -14.94 3.67 24.94
CA THR A 67 -14.69 4.59 23.83
C THR A 67 -13.40 4.17 23.14
N LEU A 68 -13.40 4.13 21.80
CA LEU A 68 -12.25 3.76 21.00
C LEU A 68 -11.68 4.99 20.28
N LYS A 69 -10.37 5.19 20.37
CA LYS A 69 -9.62 6.16 19.56
C LYS A 69 -8.89 5.39 18.46
N ILE A 70 -9.44 5.39 17.25
CA ILE A 70 -9.02 4.53 16.14
C ILE A 70 -8.17 5.36 15.18
N LEU A 71 -6.98 4.88 14.80
CA LEU A 71 -6.15 5.51 13.78
C LEU A 71 -6.81 5.43 12.40
N ASN A 72 -6.78 6.54 11.66
CA ASN A 72 -7.26 6.62 10.28
C ASN A 72 -6.19 6.08 9.32
N ASP A 73 -5.87 4.78 9.43
CA ASP A 73 -4.91 4.10 8.55
C ASP A 73 -5.25 4.32 7.07
N PRO A 74 -4.29 4.78 6.22
CA PRO A 74 -4.50 4.94 4.79
C PRO A 74 -5.11 3.70 4.10
N ASN A 75 -4.74 2.48 4.50
CA ASN A 75 -5.27 1.21 3.96
C ASN A 75 -6.56 0.73 4.66
N GLY A 76 -7.12 1.54 5.55
CA GLY A 76 -8.27 1.20 6.37
C GLY A 76 -9.58 1.87 5.92
N PRO A 77 -10.73 1.37 6.38
CA PRO A 77 -12.04 1.84 5.95
C PRO A 77 -12.48 3.16 6.59
N LEU A 78 -11.68 3.77 7.46
CA LEU A 78 -11.93 5.12 8.03
C LEU A 78 -11.15 6.24 7.31
N SER A 79 -10.31 5.87 6.36
CA SER A 79 -9.52 6.76 5.52
C SER A 79 -10.26 7.07 4.21
N THR A 80 -9.98 8.22 3.61
CA THR A 80 -10.45 8.55 2.24
C THR A 80 -9.39 8.31 1.18
N TRP A 81 -8.21 7.79 1.56
CA TRP A 81 -7.14 7.48 0.62
C TRP A 81 -7.61 6.43 -0.42
N LYS A 82 -7.22 6.63 -1.67
CA LYS A 82 -7.45 5.68 -2.78
C LYS A 82 -6.46 4.51 -2.76
N THR A 83 -6.33 3.88 -1.60
CA THR A 83 -5.53 2.67 -1.36
C THR A 83 -6.35 1.41 -1.56
N HIS A 84 -5.71 0.24 -1.56
CA HIS A 84 -6.40 -1.03 -1.77
C HIS A 84 -7.17 -1.51 -0.52
N THR A 85 -8.31 -0.86 -0.27
CA THR A 85 -9.20 -1.16 0.86
C THR A 85 -10.29 -2.18 0.51
N PHE A 86 -10.74 -2.20 -0.76
CA PHE A 86 -11.86 -3.03 -1.22
C PHE A 86 -11.47 -3.98 -2.37
N GLU A 87 -12.14 -5.12 -2.43
CA GLU A 87 -12.01 -6.12 -3.49
C GLU A 87 -13.39 -6.37 -4.13
N PHE A 88 -13.40 -6.48 -5.45
CA PHE A 88 -14.60 -6.80 -6.23
C PHE A 88 -14.48 -8.22 -6.77
N TYR A 89 -15.37 -9.10 -6.33
CA TYR A 89 -15.42 -10.49 -6.72
C TYR A 89 -16.56 -10.75 -7.69
N GLU A 90 -16.28 -11.26 -8.88
CA GLU A 90 -17.31 -11.61 -9.86
C GLU A 90 -18.24 -12.72 -9.33
N VAL A 91 -19.54 -12.54 -9.48
CA VAL A 91 -20.56 -13.53 -9.09
C VAL A 91 -21.03 -14.28 -10.35
N PRO A 92 -20.68 -15.57 -10.52
CA PRO A 92 -21.01 -16.31 -11.73
C PRO A 92 -22.52 -16.40 -12.02
N ALA A 93 -22.88 -16.29 -13.30
CA ALA A 93 -24.24 -16.49 -13.78
C ALA A 93 -24.73 -17.91 -13.43
N GLY A 94 -25.68 -18.01 -12.49
CA GLY A 94 -26.17 -19.28 -11.94
C GLY A 94 -26.27 -19.29 -10.41
N GLY A 95 -25.83 -18.24 -9.72
CA GLY A 95 -26.09 -18.03 -8.29
C GLY A 95 -25.39 -19.02 -7.36
N SER A 96 -24.50 -19.88 -7.87
CA SER A 96 -23.67 -20.74 -7.03
C SER A 96 -22.67 -19.89 -6.27
N ARG A 97 -23.02 -19.55 -5.03
CA ARG A 97 -22.19 -18.91 -4.00
C ARG A 97 -21.06 -19.82 -3.49
N ARG A 98 -20.40 -20.60 -4.36
CA ARG A 98 -19.03 -21.00 -4.01
C ARG A 98 -18.27 -19.67 -3.92
N ARG A 99 -17.61 -19.40 -2.79
CA ARG A 99 -16.75 -18.21 -2.61
C ARG A 99 -16.05 -17.96 -3.94
N ALA A 100 -16.42 -16.88 -4.62
CA ALA A 100 -15.86 -16.54 -5.91
C ALA A 100 -14.34 -16.49 -5.74
N MET A 101 -13.67 -17.51 -6.29
CA MET A 101 -12.23 -17.64 -6.30
C MET A 101 -11.83 -17.30 -7.73
N GLY A 102 -12.09 -16.07 -8.17
CA GLY A 102 -12.07 -15.69 -9.57
C GLY A 102 -12.01 -14.18 -9.79
N SER A 103 -10.99 -13.78 -10.54
CA SER A 103 -10.63 -12.45 -11.05
C SER A 103 -11.13 -11.27 -10.23
N SER A 104 -10.31 -10.80 -9.29
CA SER A 104 -10.40 -9.41 -8.83
C SER A 104 -10.29 -8.48 -10.04
N ALA A 105 -11.04 -7.39 -10.07
CA ALA A 105 -10.78 -6.31 -11.01
C ALA A 105 -9.30 -5.90 -10.95
N GLY A 106 -8.73 -5.42 -12.06
CA GLY A 106 -7.39 -4.82 -12.01
C GLY A 106 -7.44 -3.56 -11.13
N ILE A 107 -6.47 -3.38 -10.23
CA ILE A 107 -6.51 -2.32 -9.22
C ILE A 107 -5.31 -1.38 -9.41
N HIS A 108 -5.62 -0.12 -9.67
CA HIS A 108 -4.72 1.02 -9.61
C HIS A 108 -5.01 1.73 -8.29
N ALA A 109 -4.11 1.60 -7.34
CA ALA A 109 -4.26 2.20 -6.02
C ALA A 109 -2.99 2.95 -5.65
N VAL A 110 -3.15 4.01 -4.87
CA VAL A 110 -2.04 4.74 -4.27
C VAL A 110 -1.31 3.84 -3.27
N ARG A 111 0.00 4.06 -3.13
CA ARG A 111 0.83 3.48 -2.07
C ARG A 111 1.35 4.59 -1.17
N VAL A 112 1.40 4.35 0.13
CA VAL A 112 1.51 5.42 1.13
C VAL A 112 2.47 5.02 2.24
N LYS A 113 3.65 5.65 2.35
CA LYS A 113 4.45 5.51 3.57
C LYS A 113 3.71 6.10 4.76
N TYR A 114 3.34 5.21 5.67
CA TYR A 114 2.71 5.52 6.94
C TYR A 114 3.45 4.82 8.08
N ASN A 115 3.37 5.39 9.29
CA ASN A 115 3.84 4.72 10.49
C ASN A 115 2.81 4.94 11.62
N PRO A 116 2.13 3.86 12.07
CA PRO A 116 1.10 3.95 13.10
C PRO A 116 1.59 4.54 14.43
N ASP A 117 2.81 4.24 14.85
CA ASP A 117 3.36 4.75 16.12
C ASP A 117 3.68 6.24 16.00
N ALA A 118 4.23 6.66 14.85
CA ALA A 118 4.46 8.07 14.56
C ALA A 118 3.14 8.84 14.55
N ALA A 119 2.11 8.33 13.85
CA ALA A 119 0.79 8.92 13.83
C ALA A 119 0.15 8.97 15.22
N ALA A 120 0.25 7.88 16.00
CA ALA A 120 -0.22 7.77 17.39
C ALA A 120 0.39 8.82 18.34
N SER A 121 1.62 9.24 18.06
CA SER A 121 2.33 10.26 18.84
C SER A 121 1.92 11.70 18.49
N LEU A 122 1.22 11.92 17.37
CA LEU A 122 0.82 13.25 16.94
C LEU A 122 -0.37 13.77 17.74
N SER A 123 -0.32 15.06 18.08
CA SER A 123 -1.46 15.82 18.59
C SER A 123 -2.37 16.32 17.46
N ASN A 124 -2.57 15.51 16.41
CA ASN A 124 -3.43 15.83 15.28
C ASN A 124 -4.78 15.10 15.45
N PRO A 125 -5.90 15.81 15.65
CA PRO A 125 -7.21 15.17 15.79
C PRO A 125 -7.69 14.48 14.50
N ASN A 126 -7.14 14.84 13.33
CA ASN A 126 -7.53 14.24 12.04
C ASN A 126 -6.87 12.86 11.81
N ALA A 127 -5.82 12.52 12.56
CA ALA A 127 -5.17 11.21 12.48
C ALA A 127 -6.04 10.08 13.10
N TYR A 128 -7.16 10.44 13.77
CA TYR A 128 -8.01 9.48 14.45
C TYR A 128 -9.50 9.72 14.24
N THR A 129 -10.25 8.63 14.35
CA THR A 129 -11.70 8.63 14.57
C THR A 129 -11.97 8.16 15.99
N THR A 130 -12.67 8.96 16.79
CA THR A 130 -13.11 8.54 18.14
C THR A 130 -14.56 8.07 18.08
N LEU A 131 -14.84 6.85 18.55
CA LEU A 131 -16.19 6.27 18.61
C LEU A 131 -16.54 5.89 20.04
N LYS A 132 -17.59 6.50 20.61
CA LYS A 132 -18.19 6.08 21.88
C LYS A 132 -18.98 4.77 21.72
N PRO A 133 -19.32 4.08 22.81
CA PRO A 133 -20.23 2.93 22.76
C PRO A 133 -21.53 3.25 22.01
N GLY A 134 -21.85 2.45 20.99
CA GLY A 134 -23.01 2.61 20.11
C GLY A 134 -22.87 3.66 19.01
N GLU A 135 -21.77 4.42 18.98
CA GLU A 135 -21.49 5.40 17.93
C GLU A 135 -20.99 4.70 16.66
N ASN A 136 -21.23 5.33 15.52
CA ASN A 136 -20.73 4.88 14.24
C ASN A 136 -20.15 6.03 13.41
N LYS A 137 -19.29 5.67 12.46
CA LYS A 137 -18.76 6.58 11.45
C LYS A 137 -18.92 5.92 10.09
N THR A 138 -19.58 6.62 9.18
CA THR A 138 -19.63 6.28 7.76
C THR A 138 -18.61 7.11 6.99
N VAL A 139 -17.86 6.44 6.10
CA VAL A 139 -16.98 7.07 5.11
C VAL A 139 -17.45 6.62 3.73
N VAL A 140 -17.65 7.58 2.83
CA VAL A 140 -17.93 7.30 1.42
C VAL A 140 -16.60 7.43 0.68
N HIS A 141 -16.18 6.33 0.07
CA HIS A 141 -14.94 6.20 -0.67
C HIS A 141 -15.22 6.50 -2.14
N ASP A 142 -14.55 7.51 -2.67
CA ASP A 142 -14.42 7.70 -4.10
C ASP A 142 -13.36 6.71 -4.61
N LEU A 143 -13.78 5.78 -5.47
CA LEU A 143 -12.90 4.76 -6.07
C LEU A 143 -12.69 5.01 -7.58
N SER A 144 -13.03 6.20 -8.04
CA SER A 144 -12.96 6.59 -9.44
C SER A 144 -11.54 6.44 -9.97
N GLY A 145 -11.42 5.75 -11.11
CA GLY A 145 -10.13 5.47 -11.75
C GLY A 145 -9.27 4.40 -11.09
N MET A 146 -9.76 3.73 -10.03
CA MET A 146 -9.00 2.68 -9.35
C MET A 146 -9.22 1.29 -9.94
N TYR A 147 -10.47 0.95 -10.30
CA TYR A 147 -10.82 -0.42 -10.68
C TYR A 147 -11.06 -0.55 -12.17
N HIS A 148 -10.48 -1.61 -12.75
CA HIS A 148 -10.68 -2.00 -14.15
C HIS A 148 -11.39 -3.35 -14.20
N PHE A 149 -12.69 -3.30 -14.47
CA PHE A 149 -13.54 -4.48 -14.60
C PHE A 149 -13.38 -5.11 -15.97
N GLN A 150 -13.10 -6.42 -16.01
CA GLN A 150 -12.89 -7.17 -17.26
C GLN A 150 -14.21 -7.72 -17.83
N THR A 151 -15.23 -7.87 -16.99
CA THR A 151 -16.54 -8.42 -17.38
C THR A 151 -17.68 -7.57 -16.81
N THR A 152 -18.82 -7.61 -17.51
CA THR A 152 -20.08 -7.03 -17.03
C THR A 152 -20.80 -8.01 -16.10
N GLY A 153 -21.64 -7.51 -15.22
CA GLY A 153 -22.55 -8.33 -14.42
C GLY A 153 -22.41 -8.08 -12.93
N SER A 154 -22.81 -9.07 -12.13
CA SER A 154 -22.86 -8.95 -10.67
C SER A 154 -21.50 -9.18 -10.04
N TYR A 155 -21.15 -8.31 -9.09
CA TYR A 155 -19.98 -8.41 -8.24
C TYR A 155 -20.38 -8.31 -6.77
N GLU A 156 -19.56 -8.91 -5.91
CA GLU A 156 -19.61 -8.74 -4.46
C GLU A 156 -18.40 -7.91 -4.01
N VAL A 157 -18.67 -6.79 -3.35
CA VAL A 157 -17.66 -5.92 -2.76
C VAL A 157 -17.32 -6.43 -1.36
N ARG A 158 -16.04 -6.65 -1.10
CA ARG A 158 -15.49 -7.02 0.22
C ARG A 158 -14.39 -6.06 0.60
N VAL A 159 -14.09 -5.98 1.90
CA VAL A 159 -12.86 -5.33 2.37
C VAL A 159 -11.70 -6.30 2.31
N THR A 160 -10.48 -5.79 2.12
CA THR A 160 -9.28 -6.62 2.25
C THR A 160 -9.11 -7.09 3.69
N ALA A 161 -8.43 -8.23 3.91
CA ALA A 161 -8.22 -8.71 5.28
C ALA A 161 -7.47 -7.71 6.16
N ASN A 162 -6.58 -6.89 5.59
CA ASN A 162 -5.91 -5.83 6.35
C ASN A 162 -6.89 -4.75 6.83
N ALA A 163 -7.87 -4.36 6.01
CA ALA A 163 -8.88 -3.38 6.33
C ALA A 163 -9.89 -3.85 7.40
N GLU A 164 -9.92 -5.14 7.77
CA GLU A 164 -10.70 -5.64 8.90
C GLU A 164 -10.05 -5.32 10.27
N TRP A 165 -8.75 -5.01 10.29
CA TRP A 165 -8.01 -4.76 11.53
C TRP A 165 -7.81 -3.27 11.76
N PHE A 166 -8.34 -2.79 12.88
CA PHE A 166 -8.24 -1.40 13.29
C PHE A 166 -7.15 -1.24 14.33
N ARG A 167 -6.32 -0.21 14.15
CA ARG A 167 -5.34 0.21 15.15
C ARG A 167 -5.99 1.20 16.11
N VAL A 168 -5.92 0.91 17.40
CA VAL A 168 -6.55 1.71 18.48
C VAL A 168 -5.46 2.25 19.38
N VAL A 169 -5.47 3.56 19.65
CA VAL A 169 -4.56 4.17 20.62
C VAL A 169 -5.12 3.97 22.03
N LYS A 170 -4.33 3.31 22.88
CA LYS A 170 -4.64 3.07 24.29
C LYS A 170 -4.35 4.33 25.13
N ASP A 171 -4.83 4.33 26.37
CA ASP A 171 -4.64 5.47 27.29
C ASP A 171 -3.17 5.75 27.61
N ASP A 172 -2.29 4.75 27.51
CA ASP A 172 -0.84 4.88 27.69
C ASP A 172 -0.09 5.37 26.43
N GLY A 173 -0.82 5.63 25.34
CA GLY A 173 -0.28 6.06 24.05
C GLY A 173 0.20 4.92 23.15
N SER A 174 0.19 3.66 23.61
CA SER A 174 0.55 2.51 22.78
C SER A 174 -0.56 2.18 21.76
N VAL A 175 -0.18 1.52 20.67
CA VAL A 175 -1.11 1.09 19.62
C VAL A 175 -1.52 -0.37 19.84
N GLY A 176 -2.81 -0.60 20.01
CA GLY A 176 -3.44 -1.93 20.04
C GLY A 176 -4.22 -2.24 18.77
N TYR A 177 -4.79 -3.45 18.70
CA TYR A 177 -5.54 -3.93 17.54
C TYR A 177 -6.92 -4.47 17.91
N VAL A 178 -7.92 -4.11 17.11
CA VAL A 178 -9.27 -4.66 17.18
C VAL A 178 -9.67 -5.14 15.78
N GLN A 179 -10.00 -6.43 15.65
CA GLN A 179 -10.61 -6.93 14.41
C GLN A 179 -12.10 -6.59 14.43
N ALA A 180 -12.60 -5.96 13.38
CA ALA A 180 -14.03 -5.76 13.23
C ALA A 180 -14.71 -7.05 12.77
N LYS A 181 -15.88 -7.33 13.32
CA LYS A 181 -16.80 -8.29 12.73
C LYS A 181 -17.42 -7.68 11.48
N ILE A 182 -17.28 -8.33 10.33
CA ILE A 182 -18.03 -7.93 9.12
C ILE A 182 -19.52 -8.13 9.37
N TYR A 183 -20.32 -7.11 9.04
CA TYR A 183 -21.77 -7.17 9.16
C TYR A 183 -22.34 -8.26 8.25
N ASP A 184 -23.07 -9.21 8.85
CA ASP A 184 -23.62 -10.41 8.22
C ASP A 184 -25.15 -10.51 8.35
N GLY A 185 -25.82 -9.38 8.59
CA GLY A 185 -27.27 -9.33 8.74
C GLY A 185 -28.04 -9.55 7.43
N PRO A 186 -29.39 -9.62 7.47
CA PRO A 186 -30.22 -10.00 6.33
C PRO A 186 -30.03 -9.14 5.07
N GLU A 187 -29.66 -7.87 5.24
CA GLU A 187 -29.46 -6.92 4.15
C GLU A 187 -28.02 -6.90 3.61
N ALA A 188 -27.06 -7.54 4.31
CA ALA A 188 -25.64 -7.44 3.99
C ALA A 188 -25.33 -7.85 2.54
N THR A 189 -25.95 -8.93 2.07
CA THR A 189 -25.76 -9.42 0.69
C THR A 189 -26.23 -8.40 -0.36
N ASN A 190 -27.29 -7.64 -0.08
CA ASN A 190 -27.75 -6.60 -1.00
C ASN A 190 -26.84 -5.37 -0.92
N TRP A 191 -26.36 -5.02 0.28
CA TRP A 191 -25.46 -3.89 0.44
C TRP A 191 -24.12 -4.11 -0.26
N THR A 192 -23.58 -5.32 -0.23
CA THR A 192 -22.28 -5.63 -0.89
C THR A 192 -22.43 -5.95 -2.37
N ALA A 193 -23.64 -6.00 -2.92
CA ALA A 193 -23.85 -6.29 -4.33
C ALA A 193 -23.57 -5.04 -5.18
N ALA A 194 -22.82 -5.22 -6.27
CA ALA A 194 -22.62 -4.22 -7.30
C ALA A 194 -22.97 -4.83 -8.66
N HIS A 195 -23.51 -4.04 -9.58
CA HIS A 195 -23.74 -4.44 -10.95
C HIS A 195 -22.91 -3.54 -11.89
N ILE A 196 -22.00 -4.16 -12.65
CA ILE A 196 -21.14 -3.48 -13.62
C ILE A 196 -21.78 -3.58 -15.00
N SER A 197 -22.19 -2.45 -15.56
CA SER A 197 -22.75 -2.41 -16.92
C SER A 197 -21.66 -2.40 -17.98
N GLU A 198 -22.04 -2.47 -19.26
CA GLU A 198 -21.07 -2.41 -20.36
C GLU A 198 -20.18 -1.16 -20.29
N SER A 199 -20.78 0.01 -20.03
CA SER A 199 -20.02 1.25 -19.88
C SER A 199 -19.18 1.31 -18.60
N GLY A 200 -19.59 0.59 -17.55
CA GLY A 200 -18.80 0.41 -16.33
C GLY A 200 -17.51 -0.40 -16.52
N THR A 201 -17.37 -1.16 -17.62
CA THR A 201 -16.13 -1.89 -17.96
C THR A 201 -15.12 -1.05 -18.75
N TYR A 202 -15.49 0.15 -19.19
CA TYR A 202 -14.56 1.03 -19.88
C TYR A 202 -13.42 1.48 -18.96
N ALA A 203 -12.28 1.82 -19.56
CA ALA A 203 -11.23 2.47 -18.82
C ALA A 203 -11.70 3.86 -18.40
N SER A 204 -11.43 4.21 -17.14
CA SER A 204 -11.64 5.55 -16.60
C SER A 204 -11.05 6.61 -17.52
N LEU A 205 -11.85 7.62 -17.88
CA LEU A 205 -11.41 8.74 -18.72
C LEU A 205 -10.60 9.74 -17.92
N ARG A 206 -10.86 9.84 -16.62
CA ARG A 206 -10.08 10.66 -15.71
C ARG A 206 -8.77 9.98 -15.31
N GLY A 207 -8.75 8.65 -15.23
CA GLY A 207 -7.72 7.90 -14.56
C GLY A 207 -7.68 8.17 -13.05
N LEU A 208 -6.76 7.53 -12.35
CA LEU A 208 -6.46 7.86 -10.96
C LEU A 208 -5.73 9.21 -10.88
N VAL A 209 -6.48 10.30 -10.67
CA VAL A 209 -5.97 11.68 -10.73
C VAL A 209 -5.71 12.35 -9.39
N THR A 210 -6.25 11.82 -8.30
CA THR A 210 -6.02 12.31 -6.94
C THR A 210 -5.90 11.12 -5.99
N ALA A 211 -5.24 11.33 -4.85
CA ALA A 211 -5.01 10.26 -3.88
C ALA A 211 -6.22 10.01 -2.96
N GLY A 212 -7.37 10.64 -3.23
CA GLY A 212 -8.54 10.61 -2.34
C GLY A 212 -8.48 11.60 -1.17
N ILE A 213 -7.38 12.34 -1.04
CA ILE A 213 -7.25 13.49 -0.15
C ILE A 213 -7.56 14.80 -0.88
N PRO A 214 -8.23 15.77 -0.24
CA PRO A 214 -8.41 17.11 -0.80
C PRO A 214 -7.04 17.74 -1.10
N SER A 215 -6.80 18.07 -2.37
CA SER A 215 -5.55 18.74 -2.76
C SER A 215 -5.48 20.14 -2.16
N HIS A 216 -4.29 20.54 -1.69
CA HIS A 216 -4.08 21.91 -1.28
C HIS A 216 -4.27 22.85 -2.50
N PRO A 217 -4.92 24.01 -2.36
CA PRO A 217 -5.18 24.94 -3.48
C PRO A 217 -3.93 25.47 -4.21
N LEU A 218 -2.72 25.13 -3.74
CA LEU A 218 -1.44 25.46 -4.36
C LEU A 218 -0.90 24.36 -5.28
N ALA A 219 -1.55 23.19 -5.35
CA ALA A 219 -1.21 22.11 -6.27
C ALA A 219 -1.53 22.54 -7.72
N ARG A 220 -0.59 23.22 -8.37
CA ARG A 220 -0.67 23.50 -9.81
C ARG A 220 -0.50 22.17 -10.55
N ARG A 221 -1.48 21.83 -11.39
CA ARG A 221 -1.42 20.70 -12.32
C ARG A 221 -0.22 20.93 -13.27
N TRP A 222 0.75 20.03 -13.24
CA TRP A 222 1.92 20.07 -14.11
C TRP A 222 1.73 19.09 -15.27
N GLU A 223 1.97 19.55 -16.50
CA GLU A 223 2.01 18.69 -17.69
C GLU A 223 3.40 18.07 -17.84
N ALA A 224 3.44 16.75 -18.06
CA ALA A 224 4.65 15.96 -18.07
C ALA A 224 5.57 16.33 -19.25
N ASP A 225 6.54 17.23 -19.03
CA ASP A 225 7.71 17.35 -19.90
C ASP A 225 8.84 16.47 -19.35
N ALA A 226 9.06 15.33 -19.99
CA ALA A 226 10.07 14.34 -19.62
C ALA A 226 11.35 14.55 -20.44
N GLY A 227 12.03 15.67 -20.21
CA GLY A 227 13.43 15.80 -20.60
C GLY A 227 14.31 14.89 -19.74
N LEU A 228 15.22 14.13 -20.37
CA LEU A 228 16.25 13.28 -19.76
C LEU A 228 17.29 14.11 -18.97
N ALA A 229 16.88 14.80 -17.92
CA ALA A 229 17.81 15.42 -16.98
C ALA A 229 18.21 14.41 -15.90
N LYS A 230 19.53 14.21 -15.71
CA LYS A 230 20.09 13.45 -14.57
C LYS A 230 20.01 14.25 -13.26
N ARG A 231 18.88 14.91 -13.00
CA ARG A 231 18.71 15.81 -11.86
C ARG A 231 17.31 15.68 -11.31
N ILE A 232 17.21 15.84 -9.99
CA ILE A 232 15.96 15.91 -9.27
C ILE A 232 15.11 17.04 -9.85
N VAL A 233 13.81 16.78 -9.99
CA VAL A 233 12.81 17.80 -10.34
C VAL A 233 11.95 18.05 -9.12
N TYR A 234 11.62 19.31 -8.86
CA TYR A 234 10.79 19.69 -7.71
C TYR A 234 9.46 20.26 -8.19
N ASN A 235 8.37 19.93 -7.50
CA ASN A 235 7.09 20.59 -7.66
C ASN A 235 6.61 21.15 -6.32
N ASN A 236 6.23 22.43 -6.31
CA ASN A 236 5.72 23.13 -5.13
C ASN A 236 6.62 23.06 -3.87
N CYS A 237 7.94 22.90 -4.05
CA CYS A 237 8.90 22.85 -2.96
C CYS A 237 9.53 24.23 -2.69
N SER A 238 9.72 24.57 -1.43
CA SER A 238 10.55 25.70 -1.01
C SER A 238 12.03 25.38 -1.12
N ALA A 239 12.91 26.39 -1.14
CA ALA A 239 14.35 26.18 -1.19
C ALA A 239 14.90 25.32 -0.02
N THR A 240 14.28 25.40 1.16
CA THR A 240 14.61 24.53 2.29
C THR A 240 14.20 23.09 2.03
N GLN A 241 13.00 22.86 1.50
CA GLN A 241 12.54 21.51 1.14
C GLN A 241 13.41 20.91 0.02
N GLU A 242 13.82 21.68 -0.98
CA GLU A 242 14.74 21.21 -2.02
C GLU A 242 16.09 20.75 -1.43
N LYS A 243 16.62 21.51 -0.47
CA LYS A 243 17.86 21.13 0.25
C LYS A 243 17.66 19.84 1.05
N ASP A 244 16.57 19.75 1.80
CA ASP A 244 16.24 18.57 2.61
C ASP A 244 16.06 17.32 1.74
N ILE A 245 15.45 17.46 0.56
CA ILE A 245 15.32 16.38 -0.42
C ILE A 245 16.71 15.97 -0.95
N LEU A 246 17.59 16.92 -1.29
CA LEU A 246 18.94 16.60 -1.76
C LEU A 246 19.74 15.78 -0.74
N GLU A 247 19.68 16.16 0.53
CA GLU A 247 20.33 15.43 1.62
C GLU A 247 19.73 14.03 1.79
N SER A 248 18.40 13.92 1.70
CA SER A 248 17.68 12.64 1.82
C SER A 248 17.97 11.71 0.64
N VAL A 249 18.08 12.23 -0.58
CA VAL A 249 18.47 11.47 -1.78
C VAL A 249 19.90 10.95 -1.68
N ALA A 250 20.82 11.75 -1.12
CA ALA A 250 22.18 11.28 -0.85
C ALA A 250 22.17 10.10 0.14
N GLY A 251 21.46 10.25 1.27
CA GLY A 251 21.30 9.18 2.26
C GLY A 251 20.66 7.91 1.68
N ALA A 252 19.63 8.05 0.85
CA ALA A 252 18.96 6.92 0.20
C ALA A 252 19.92 6.16 -0.73
N ASN A 253 20.71 6.87 -1.54
CA ASN A 253 21.72 6.23 -2.40
C ASN A 253 22.82 5.52 -1.61
N ASP A 254 23.23 6.07 -0.46
CA ASP A 254 24.19 5.43 0.43
C ASP A 254 23.60 4.14 1.03
N TYR A 255 22.35 4.17 1.50
CA TYR A 255 21.64 2.99 2.00
C TYR A 255 21.47 1.91 0.93
N ILE A 256 21.07 2.28 -0.28
CA ILE A 256 20.97 1.34 -1.41
C ILE A 256 22.33 0.70 -1.69
N SER A 257 23.40 1.50 -1.75
CA SER A 257 24.76 1.02 -2.03
C SER A 257 25.26 0.05 -0.97
N GLN A 258 25.07 0.38 0.31
CA GLN A 258 25.44 -0.47 1.44
C GLN A 258 24.63 -1.78 1.45
N SER A 259 23.34 -1.70 1.15
CA SER A 259 22.44 -2.87 1.06
C SER A 259 22.86 -3.81 -0.08
N SER A 260 23.17 -3.27 -1.26
CA SER A 260 23.70 -4.04 -2.38
C SER A 260 25.04 -4.69 -2.06
N GLN A 261 25.96 -3.97 -1.42
CA GLN A 261 27.26 -4.51 -1.01
C GLN A 261 27.08 -5.66 -0.02
N PHE A 262 26.24 -5.46 0.99
CA PHE A 262 25.91 -6.49 1.97
C PHE A 262 25.36 -7.76 1.32
N LEU A 263 24.42 -7.64 0.36
CA LEU A 263 23.83 -8.79 -0.33
C LEU A 263 24.84 -9.52 -1.25
N ALA A 264 25.87 -8.81 -1.72
CA ALA A 264 26.92 -9.38 -2.57
C ALA A 264 28.04 -10.06 -1.77
N SER A 265 28.38 -9.55 -0.58
CA SER A 265 29.56 -10.01 0.18
C SER A 265 29.25 -10.86 1.40
N SER A 266 28.00 -10.88 1.88
CA SER A 266 27.66 -11.55 3.13
C SER A 266 27.43 -13.04 2.98
N TYR A 267 27.70 -13.77 4.06
CA TYR A 267 27.28 -15.16 4.18
C TYR A 267 25.76 -15.22 4.35
N TYR A 268 25.09 -15.83 3.39
CA TYR A 268 23.64 -15.80 3.22
C TYR A 268 22.88 -16.69 4.24
N LEU A 269 23.53 -17.72 4.80
CA LEU A 269 22.89 -18.60 5.78
C LEU A 269 22.96 -18.01 7.19
N GLY A 270 21.79 -17.75 7.78
CA GLY A 270 21.69 -17.33 9.18
C GLY A 270 21.98 -15.87 9.43
N ASN A 271 22.06 -15.03 8.39
CA ASN A 271 22.27 -13.60 8.57
C ASN A 271 21.07 -12.94 9.29
N PRO A 272 21.28 -12.31 10.46
CA PRO A 272 20.20 -11.69 11.24
C PRO A 272 19.54 -10.51 10.51
N ARG A 273 20.29 -9.61 9.87
CA ARG A 273 19.75 -8.45 9.14
C ARG A 273 18.77 -8.87 8.05
N TYR A 274 19.15 -9.84 7.21
CA TYR A 274 18.25 -10.37 6.18
C TYR A 274 17.02 -11.04 6.81
N ARG A 275 17.23 -11.88 7.83
CA ARG A 275 16.16 -12.68 8.43
C ARG A 275 15.12 -11.82 9.14
N THR A 276 15.53 -10.71 9.75
CA THR A 276 14.64 -9.77 10.43
C THR A 276 13.59 -9.19 9.48
N TRP A 277 13.98 -8.88 8.24
CA TRP A 277 13.12 -8.14 7.30
C TRP A 277 12.51 -8.99 6.19
N PHE A 278 13.14 -10.12 5.84
CA PHE A 278 12.73 -10.99 4.72
C PHE A 278 12.55 -12.46 5.10
N GLY A 279 12.72 -12.81 6.38
CA GLY A 279 12.44 -14.13 6.90
C GLY A 279 13.55 -15.16 6.65
N PRO A 280 13.27 -16.46 6.81
CA PRO A 280 14.26 -17.50 6.61
C PRO A 280 14.90 -17.42 5.22
N TYR A 281 16.22 -17.64 5.16
CA TYR A 281 16.96 -17.64 3.91
C TYR A 281 16.37 -18.67 2.93
N GLU A 282 16.11 -18.19 1.72
CA GLU A 282 15.88 -19.01 0.55
C GLU A 282 16.56 -18.32 -0.62
N LYS A 283 17.31 -19.08 -1.42
CA LYS A 283 18.14 -18.54 -2.50
C LYS A 283 17.36 -17.63 -3.46
N ASN A 284 16.17 -18.05 -3.89
CA ASN A 284 15.36 -17.26 -4.83
C ASN A 284 14.91 -15.92 -4.24
N ARG A 285 14.56 -15.89 -2.95
CA ARG A 285 14.19 -14.64 -2.26
C ARG A 285 15.42 -13.74 -2.08
N TRP A 286 16.56 -14.29 -1.68
CA TRP A 286 17.81 -13.54 -1.56
C TRP A 286 18.21 -12.88 -2.89
N ASP A 287 18.23 -13.65 -3.97
CA ASP A 287 18.56 -13.15 -5.31
C ASP A 287 17.55 -12.08 -5.77
N THR A 288 16.28 -12.26 -5.40
CA THR A 288 15.22 -11.28 -5.68
C THR A 288 15.48 -9.95 -4.96
N ILE A 289 15.80 -9.97 -3.68
CA ILE A 289 16.16 -8.76 -2.92
C ILE A 289 17.43 -8.10 -3.49
N GLY A 290 18.44 -8.90 -3.86
CA GLY A 290 19.63 -8.40 -4.56
C GLY A 290 19.30 -7.66 -5.86
N ARG A 291 18.36 -8.20 -6.65
CA ARG A 291 17.84 -7.55 -7.86
C ARG A 291 17.06 -6.28 -7.53
N HIS A 292 16.24 -6.27 -6.48
CA HIS A 292 15.48 -5.09 -6.06
C HIS A 292 16.42 -3.91 -5.78
N PHE A 293 17.42 -4.09 -4.92
CA PHE A 293 18.39 -3.02 -4.64
C PHE A 293 19.23 -2.62 -5.84
N SER A 294 19.53 -3.55 -6.75
CA SER A 294 20.21 -3.23 -8.01
C SER A 294 19.36 -2.32 -8.91
N LEU A 295 18.03 -2.51 -8.95
CA LEU A 295 17.11 -1.68 -9.72
C LEU A 295 16.93 -0.28 -9.13
N LEU A 296 17.04 -0.14 -7.81
CA LEU A 296 16.98 1.13 -7.09
C LEU A 296 18.24 2.00 -7.27
N HIS A 297 19.38 1.40 -7.61
CA HIS A 297 20.67 2.09 -7.65
C HIS A 297 20.62 3.33 -8.57
N GLY A 298 20.80 4.51 -7.97
CA GLY A 298 20.82 5.79 -8.68
C GLY A 298 19.46 6.27 -9.21
N GLN A 299 18.35 5.64 -8.78
CA GLN A 299 17.00 6.11 -9.11
C GLN A 299 16.57 7.33 -8.28
N PRO A 300 16.87 7.45 -6.96
CA PRO A 300 16.42 8.59 -6.15
C PRO A 300 16.68 9.98 -6.74
N GLN A 301 17.81 10.18 -7.42
CA GLN A 301 18.17 11.44 -8.08
C GLN A 301 17.49 11.71 -9.43
N ARG A 302 16.71 10.75 -9.93
CA ARG A 302 15.97 10.82 -11.20
C ARG A 302 14.48 11.10 -10.99
N PHE A 303 14.03 11.03 -9.74
CA PHE A 303 12.64 11.26 -9.40
C PHE A 303 12.30 12.75 -9.37
N ARG A 304 11.01 12.99 -9.51
CA ARG A 304 10.34 14.24 -9.22
C ARG A 304 9.78 14.16 -7.81
N TYR A 305 10.03 15.17 -6.99
CA TYR A 305 9.48 15.27 -5.64
C TYR A 305 8.47 16.40 -5.60
N ASP A 306 7.26 16.08 -5.18
CA ASP A 306 6.15 17.00 -5.03
C ASP A 306 5.93 17.31 -3.55
N CYS A 307 5.98 18.59 -3.18
CA CYS A 307 5.86 19.05 -1.80
C CYS A 307 4.46 19.61 -1.48
N SER A 308 3.43 19.30 -2.28
CA SER A 308 2.06 19.82 -2.09
C SER A 308 1.21 19.05 -1.10
N CYS A 309 1.63 17.85 -0.67
CA CYS A 309 0.91 17.06 0.31
C CYS A 309 1.02 17.70 1.71
N ALA A 310 -0.13 17.91 2.35
CA ALA A 310 -0.23 18.55 3.66
C ALA A 310 -0.64 17.59 4.79
N GLU A 311 -0.87 16.31 4.49
CA GLU A 311 -1.25 15.31 5.49
C GLU A 311 -0.14 15.16 6.54
N GLU A 312 -0.45 15.48 7.78
CA GLU A 312 0.58 15.59 8.82
C GLU A 312 1.14 14.22 9.22
N ASP A 313 0.31 13.18 9.28
CA ASP A 313 0.64 11.84 9.75
C ASP A 313 1.18 10.89 8.68
N THR A 314 1.10 11.29 7.41
CA THR A 314 1.68 10.57 6.27
C THR A 314 3.09 11.07 5.97
N PHE A 315 3.99 10.15 5.59
CA PHE A 315 5.34 10.49 5.16
C PHE A 315 5.36 10.86 3.69
N ALA A 316 4.88 9.96 2.84
CA ALA A 316 4.84 10.15 1.40
C ALA A 316 3.81 9.24 0.76
N TYR A 317 3.60 9.40 -0.54
CA TYR A 317 2.86 8.46 -1.35
C TYR A 317 3.31 8.50 -2.82
N VAL A 318 2.98 7.44 -3.57
CA VAL A 318 3.17 7.35 -5.01
C VAL A 318 1.97 6.72 -5.72
N TYR A 319 1.85 7.00 -7.02
CA TYR A 319 1.07 6.18 -7.94
C TYR A 319 2.02 5.14 -8.58
N PRO A 320 1.84 3.83 -8.35
CA PRO A 320 2.78 2.80 -8.82
C PRO A 320 3.03 2.77 -10.33
N ASP A 321 2.09 3.27 -11.13
CA ASP A 321 2.13 3.35 -12.60
C ASP A 321 2.61 4.71 -13.13
N GLN A 322 2.83 5.70 -12.27
CA GLN A 322 3.43 7.00 -12.62
C GLN A 322 4.87 7.05 -12.15
N PHE A 323 5.75 6.38 -12.90
CA PHE A 323 7.15 6.21 -12.51
C PHE A 323 7.85 7.53 -12.17
N GLY A 324 8.50 7.52 -11.01
CA GLY A 324 9.41 8.58 -10.59
C GLY A 324 8.75 9.87 -10.14
N ILE A 325 7.50 9.83 -9.67
CA ILE A 325 6.86 10.96 -9.00
C ILE A 325 6.55 10.56 -7.55
N VAL A 326 7.21 11.23 -6.59
CA VAL A 326 7.06 10.99 -5.15
C VAL A 326 6.43 12.21 -4.49
N TYR A 327 5.31 12.03 -3.81
CA TYR A 327 4.61 13.10 -3.10
C TYR A 327 4.98 13.07 -1.62
N LEU A 328 5.63 14.12 -1.13
CA LEU A 328 6.16 14.22 0.23
C LEU A 328 5.19 14.98 1.13
N CYS A 329 4.81 14.35 2.24
CA CYS A 329 3.80 14.81 3.18
C CYS A 329 4.43 15.30 4.50
N GLY A 330 3.61 15.64 5.48
CA GLY A 330 4.03 16.31 6.71
C GLY A 330 5.00 15.51 7.57
N ALA A 331 4.85 14.18 7.67
CA ALA A 331 5.70 13.36 8.53
C ALA A 331 7.14 13.24 7.98
N PHE A 332 7.32 13.24 6.65
CA PHE A 332 8.63 13.25 6.02
C PHE A 332 9.47 14.45 6.47
N TRP A 333 8.87 15.64 6.52
CA TRP A 333 9.58 16.85 6.93
C TRP A 333 9.99 16.84 8.41
N ARG A 334 9.37 16.01 9.26
CA ARG A 334 9.75 15.88 10.67
C ARG A 334 10.69 14.71 10.93
N ALA A 335 10.77 13.77 10.01
CA ALA A 335 11.67 12.62 10.08
C ALA A 335 13.14 13.07 10.02
N PRO A 336 14.07 12.32 10.66
CA PRO A 336 15.50 12.54 10.49
C PRO A 336 15.92 12.23 9.05
N VAL A 337 17.04 12.76 8.59
CA VAL A 337 17.55 12.49 7.23
C VAL A 337 17.88 11.00 7.04
N VAL A 338 18.48 10.39 8.06
CA VAL A 338 18.87 8.96 8.14
C VAL A 338 18.52 8.40 9.53
N GLY A 339 18.56 7.09 9.67
CA GLY A 339 18.13 6.35 10.86
C GLY A 339 16.78 5.68 10.62
N ARG A 340 16.11 5.24 11.68
CA ARG A 340 14.79 4.62 11.60
C ARG A 340 13.69 5.57 11.11
N ASP A 341 12.84 5.08 10.20
CA ASP A 341 11.71 5.80 9.61
C ASP A 341 12.14 7.19 9.11
N SER A 342 13.28 7.22 8.42
CA SER A 342 13.97 8.42 7.98
C SER A 342 13.46 8.92 6.64
N ARG A 343 13.83 10.14 6.28
CA ARG A 343 13.59 10.68 4.93
C ARG A 343 14.28 9.84 3.86
N ALA A 344 15.52 9.38 4.10
CA ALA A 344 16.22 8.50 3.18
C ALA A 344 15.52 7.14 3.03
N GLY A 345 15.06 6.55 4.14
CA GLY A 345 14.27 5.32 4.14
C GLY A 345 12.94 5.46 3.41
N THR A 346 12.21 6.56 3.67
CA THR A 346 10.96 6.90 2.96
C THR A 346 11.17 6.97 1.46
N ILE A 347 12.26 7.57 0.98
CA ILE A 347 12.55 7.61 -0.47
C ILE A 347 12.75 6.20 -1.03
N ILE A 348 13.40 5.29 -0.29
CA ILE A 348 13.57 3.90 -0.70
C ILE A 348 12.22 3.18 -0.74
N HIS A 349 11.39 3.33 0.30
CA HIS A 349 10.04 2.77 0.37
C HIS A 349 9.20 3.17 -0.84
N GLU A 350 9.10 4.48 -1.10
CA GLU A 350 8.31 4.99 -2.23
C GLU A 350 8.89 4.52 -3.57
N ALA A 351 10.21 4.42 -3.69
CA ALA A 351 10.86 3.91 -4.89
C ALA A 351 10.50 2.45 -5.19
N THR A 352 10.31 1.61 -4.16
CA THR A 352 10.01 0.20 -4.38
C THR A 352 8.60 -0.04 -4.91
N HIS A 353 7.67 0.89 -4.68
CA HIS A 353 6.31 0.79 -5.20
C HIS A 353 6.20 0.95 -6.71
N PHE A 354 7.13 1.65 -7.36
CA PHE A 354 7.05 1.82 -8.81
C PHE A 354 7.15 0.48 -9.54
N THR A 355 6.14 0.19 -10.35
CA THR A 355 6.04 -1.06 -11.12
C THR A 355 7.15 -1.22 -12.16
N GLU A 356 7.70 -0.10 -12.65
CA GLU A 356 8.90 -0.10 -13.52
C GLU A 356 10.18 -0.59 -12.81
N LEU A 357 10.20 -0.57 -11.46
CA LEU A 357 11.32 -1.07 -10.66
C LEU A 357 10.98 -2.41 -10.02
N ILE A 358 10.09 -2.41 -9.02
CA ILE A 358 9.85 -3.58 -8.18
C ILE A 358 8.35 -3.86 -8.06
N GLY A 359 7.53 -2.84 -7.78
CA GLY A 359 6.10 -3.00 -7.58
C GLY A 359 5.75 -3.64 -6.23
N THR A 360 6.41 -3.19 -5.15
CA THR A 360 6.03 -3.60 -3.78
C THR A 360 4.64 -3.09 -3.41
N ASP A 361 4.05 -3.73 -2.41
CA ASP A 361 2.81 -3.30 -1.76
C ASP A 361 3.07 -2.86 -0.31
N ASP A 362 2.03 -2.33 0.33
CA ASP A 362 2.01 -1.91 1.73
C ASP A 362 1.32 -2.97 2.60
N TYR A 363 1.92 -4.15 2.69
CA TYR A 363 1.36 -5.27 3.46
C TYR A 363 1.38 -5.02 4.98
N ALA A 364 2.41 -4.31 5.46
CA ALA A 364 2.61 -4.01 6.86
C ALA A 364 3.35 -2.67 7.04
N TYR A 365 2.90 -1.86 8.00
CA TYR A 365 3.56 -0.62 8.40
C TYR A 365 4.22 -0.73 9.77
N GLY A 366 5.44 -0.21 9.91
CA GLY A 366 6.20 -0.18 11.15
C GLY A 366 7.11 -1.40 11.35
N HIS A 367 8.22 -1.21 12.08
CA HIS A 367 9.20 -2.25 12.38
C HIS A 367 8.58 -3.56 12.88
N GLU A 368 7.68 -3.48 13.87
CA GLU A 368 7.11 -4.66 14.52
C GLU A 368 6.28 -5.50 13.54
N GLU A 369 5.44 -4.85 12.74
CA GLU A 369 4.59 -5.56 11.78
C GLU A 369 5.39 -6.07 10.58
N ALA A 370 6.41 -5.33 10.11
CA ALA A 370 7.32 -5.80 9.08
C ALA A 370 8.11 -7.05 9.52
N GLN A 371 8.56 -7.10 10.78
CA GLN A 371 9.21 -8.29 11.36
C GLN A 371 8.25 -9.48 11.48
N LYS A 372 7.01 -9.25 11.93
CA LYS A 372 5.98 -10.31 11.96
C LYS A 372 5.66 -10.81 10.56
N LEU A 373 5.62 -9.93 9.56
CA LEU A 373 5.43 -10.27 8.16
C LEU A 373 6.58 -11.16 7.66
N ALA A 374 7.83 -10.82 7.98
CA ALA A 374 9.00 -11.63 7.65
C ALA A 374 8.96 -13.04 8.25
N ILE A 375 8.42 -13.19 9.47
CA ILE A 375 8.29 -14.50 10.14
C ILE A 375 7.17 -15.35 9.51
N ASN A 376 5.99 -14.76 9.31
CA ASN A 376 4.79 -15.51 8.96
C ASN A 376 4.56 -15.61 7.44
N PHE A 377 4.96 -14.58 6.69
CA PHE A 377 4.72 -14.45 5.26
C PHE A 377 5.96 -13.93 4.51
N PRO A 378 7.07 -14.68 4.45
CA PRO A 378 8.30 -14.24 3.78
C PRO A 378 8.10 -13.81 2.32
N SER A 379 7.16 -14.43 1.60
CA SER A 379 6.82 -14.07 0.22
C SER A 379 6.18 -12.68 0.09
N GLN A 380 5.42 -12.24 1.11
CA GLN A 380 4.90 -10.87 1.18
C GLN A 380 5.96 -9.91 1.69
N ALA A 381 6.79 -10.33 2.64
CA ALA A 381 7.86 -9.50 3.20
C ALA A 381 8.87 -9.03 2.13
N ILE A 382 9.22 -9.90 1.17
CA ILE A 382 10.08 -9.49 0.03
C ILE A 382 9.38 -8.60 -0.99
N MET A 383 8.08 -8.36 -0.84
CA MET A 383 7.27 -7.46 -1.65
C MET A 383 6.63 -6.35 -0.79
N ASN A 384 7.09 -6.15 0.45
CA ASN A 384 6.64 -5.08 1.35
C ASN A 384 7.62 -3.91 1.29
N ALA A 385 7.14 -2.69 1.09
CA ALA A 385 8.00 -1.52 0.97
C ALA A 385 8.77 -1.21 2.26
N ASP A 386 8.09 -1.21 3.41
CA ASP A 386 8.70 -1.03 4.74
C ASP A 386 9.80 -2.07 5.03
N SER A 387 9.67 -3.32 4.54
CA SER A 387 10.72 -4.33 4.70
C SER A 387 12.00 -3.96 3.96
N HIS A 388 11.90 -3.29 2.81
CA HIS A 388 13.07 -2.79 2.07
C HIS A 388 13.68 -1.56 2.74
N GLU A 389 12.84 -0.62 3.18
CA GLU A 389 13.25 0.54 3.97
C GLU A 389 14.05 0.11 5.19
N TYR A 390 13.47 -0.72 6.07
CA TYR A 390 14.12 -1.08 7.34
C TYR A 390 15.35 -1.97 7.14
N PHE A 391 15.36 -2.81 6.10
CA PHE A 391 16.58 -3.51 5.71
C PHE A 391 17.67 -2.52 5.31
N ALA A 392 17.33 -1.46 4.57
CA ALA A 392 18.29 -0.48 4.08
C ALA A 392 18.80 0.46 5.19
N GLU A 393 17.88 0.96 6.02
CA GLU A 393 18.17 1.82 7.17
C GLU A 393 19.08 1.14 8.19
N ASN A 394 18.79 -0.14 8.48
CA ASN A 394 19.52 -0.96 9.45
C ASN A 394 19.76 -0.22 10.78
N ASP A 395 18.69 0.35 11.34
CA ASP A 395 18.72 1.14 12.57
C ASP A 395 17.71 0.61 13.62
N PRO A 396 18.16 0.10 14.79
CA PRO A 396 19.56 -0.08 15.18
C PRO A 396 20.29 -1.11 14.31
N GLU A 397 21.61 -1.01 14.25
CA GLU A 397 22.45 -1.89 13.45
C GLU A 397 22.26 -3.38 13.83
N ILE A 398 21.88 -4.19 12.85
CA ILE A 398 21.81 -5.65 12.95
C ILE A 398 23.02 -6.23 12.20
N LEU A 399 23.92 -6.87 12.95
CA LEU A 399 25.14 -7.50 12.43
C LEU A 399 24.89 -8.87 11.79
#